data_AF-A0A1F7UA06-F1
#
_entry.id   AF-A0A1F7UA06-F1
#
_cell.length_a   1.000
_cell.length_b   1.000
_cell.length_c   1.000
_cell.angle_alpha   90.00
_cell.angle_beta   90.00
_cell.angle_gamma   90.00
#
_symmetry.space_group_name_H-M   'P 1'
#
loop_
_entity.id
_entity.type
_entity.pdbx_description
1 polymer ?
#
loop_
_entity_poly.entity_id
_entity_poly.type
_entity_poly.pdbx_seq_one_letter_code
_entity_poly.pdbx_strand_id
1 'polypeptide(L)'
;MSRNISIAVAVATVTLISAVGHAGNKAADDRQQEYEWRPRTARLLTNLAALPAYALTQDFLHEGSHALWAVVQGHEVTAFKPYPHFEDYGGQHHFLFGSMAVAGVLTKQQEALMLAGPTITDLTIFTASDLLLTYGVSADAWYAPIIFMAGMLWPTIDWITTMNAWSPNTDVNRFCRLTGTNRVALTVVGDALIAVAVWRLLHHGKSIFLTKEPTAASRAVTVAPVIGGTFTGLALAGTF
;
A
#
# COMPACT_ATOMS: atom_id res chain seq x y z
N MET A 1 22.43 -69.38 -30.06
CA MET A 1 22.12 -67.96 -30.24
C MET A 1 20.76 -67.63 -29.61
N SER A 2 20.68 -67.14 -28.36
CA SER A 2 19.41 -66.65 -27.78
C SER A 2 19.53 -65.91 -26.42
N ARG A 3 20.70 -65.32 -26.07
CA ARG A 3 20.90 -64.66 -24.76
C ARG A 3 20.75 -63.13 -24.73
N ASN A 4 20.42 -62.49 -25.85
CA ASN A 4 20.41 -61.01 -25.94
C ASN A 4 19.02 -60.35 -25.92
N ILE A 5 17.92 -61.13 -25.90
CA ILE A 5 16.55 -60.56 -25.94
C ILE A 5 16.05 -60.14 -24.55
N SER A 6 16.46 -60.85 -23.48
CA SER A 6 15.95 -60.59 -22.12
C SER A 6 16.51 -59.32 -21.46
N ILE A 7 17.72 -58.89 -21.84
CA ILE A 7 18.34 -57.67 -21.28
C ILE A 7 17.75 -56.40 -21.93
N ALA A 8 17.46 -56.44 -23.24
CA ALA A 8 16.85 -55.31 -23.94
C ALA A 8 15.43 -54.99 -23.44
N VAL A 9 14.64 -56.02 -23.10
CA VAL A 9 13.28 -55.85 -22.56
C VAL A 9 13.30 -55.27 -21.13
N ALA A 10 14.25 -55.68 -20.29
CA ALA A 10 14.38 -55.14 -18.93
C ALA A 10 14.81 -53.66 -18.93
N VAL A 11 15.76 -53.28 -19.80
CA VAL A 11 16.24 -51.88 -19.91
C VAL A 11 15.15 -50.97 -20.51
N ALA A 12 14.40 -51.43 -21.50
CA ALA A 12 13.26 -50.67 -22.06
C ALA A 12 12.15 -50.46 -21.02
N THR A 13 11.84 -51.49 -20.20
CA THR A 13 10.79 -51.41 -19.17
C THR A 13 11.16 -50.47 -18.02
N VAL A 14 12.42 -50.48 -17.56
CA VAL A 14 12.90 -49.57 -16.49
C VAL A 14 12.96 -48.11 -16.97
N THR A 15 13.31 -47.88 -18.25
CA THR A 15 13.33 -46.53 -18.84
C THR A 15 11.93 -45.97 -19.02
N LEU A 16 10.96 -46.81 -19.42
CA LEU A 16 9.56 -46.43 -19.56
C LEU A 16 8.91 -46.12 -18.19
N ILE A 17 9.18 -46.92 -17.16
CA ILE A 17 8.68 -46.67 -15.79
C ILE A 17 9.27 -45.39 -15.20
N SER A 18 10.56 -45.13 -15.45
CA SER A 18 11.22 -43.90 -14.98
C SER A 18 10.69 -42.65 -15.72
N ALA A 19 10.44 -42.74 -17.03
CA ALA A 19 9.86 -41.64 -17.81
C ALA A 19 8.39 -41.38 -17.45
N VAL A 20 7.59 -42.43 -17.20
CA VAL A 20 6.19 -42.31 -16.74
C VAL A 20 6.13 -41.80 -15.29
N GLY A 21 7.05 -42.21 -14.42
CA GLY A 21 7.18 -41.67 -13.06
C GLY A 21 7.62 -40.20 -13.05
N HIS A 22 8.54 -39.80 -13.93
CA HIS A 22 8.99 -38.42 -14.03
C HIS A 22 7.92 -37.51 -14.67
N ALA A 23 7.19 -37.99 -15.67
CA ALA A 23 6.04 -37.28 -16.25
C ALA A 23 4.85 -37.21 -15.28
N GLY A 24 4.62 -38.27 -14.48
CA GLY A 24 3.61 -38.30 -13.43
C GLY A 24 3.91 -37.35 -12.28
N ASN A 25 5.18 -37.27 -11.85
CA ASN A 25 5.62 -36.31 -10.84
C ASN A 25 5.55 -34.88 -11.37
N LYS A 26 5.99 -34.62 -12.61
CA LYS A 26 5.86 -33.30 -13.22
C LYS A 26 4.40 -32.86 -13.38
N ALA A 27 3.52 -33.75 -13.82
CA ALA A 27 2.08 -33.45 -13.91
C ALA A 27 1.40 -33.33 -12.53
N ALA A 28 1.94 -33.94 -11.48
CA ALA A 28 1.47 -33.75 -10.10
C ALA A 28 1.97 -32.41 -9.54
N ASP A 29 3.24 -32.06 -9.77
CA ASP A 29 3.84 -30.78 -9.41
C ASP A 29 3.17 -29.63 -10.16
N ASP A 30 2.91 -29.77 -11.47
CA ASP A 30 2.21 -28.77 -12.29
C ASP A 30 0.77 -28.56 -11.80
N ARG A 31 0.06 -29.64 -11.41
CA ARG A 31 -1.30 -29.56 -10.85
C ARG A 31 -1.32 -28.98 -9.44
N GLN A 32 -0.33 -29.30 -8.61
CA GLN A 32 -0.19 -28.74 -7.27
C GLN A 32 0.16 -27.26 -7.34
N GLN A 33 1.05 -26.88 -8.26
CA GLN A 33 1.35 -25.50 -8.60
C GLN A 33 0.07 -24.80 -9.07
N GLU A 34 -0.64 -25.31 -10.08
CA GLU A 34 -1.89 -24.72 -10.58
C GLU A 34 -2.97 -24.54 -9.49
N TYR A 35 -3.09 -25.51 -8.58
CA TYR A 35 -4.00 -25.44 -7.43
C TYR A 35 -3.60 -24.35 -6.43
N GLU A 36 -2.31 -24.06 -6.27
CA GLU A 36 -1.80 -22.97 -5.42
C GLU A 36 -1.87 -21.59 -6.09
N TRP A 37 -1.74 -21.51 -7.43
CA TRP A 37 -1.81 -20.25 -8.17
C TRP A 37 -3.24 -19.71 -8.31
N ARG A 38 -4.24 -20.56 -8.55
CA ARG A 38 -5.63 -20.11 -8.79
C ARG A 38 -6.21 -19.25 -7.65
N PRO A 39 -6.07 -19.61 -6.35
CA PRO A 39 -6.53 -18.76 -5.26
C PRO A 39 -5.78 -17.42 -5.17
N ARG A 40 -4.48 -17.38 -5.49
CA ARG A 40 -3.65 -16.16 -5.43
C ARG A 40 -3.93 -15.22 -6.59
N THR A 41 -4.08 -15.76 -7.80
CA THR A 41 -4.54 -15.00 -8.96
C THR A 41 -5.95 -14.45 -8.73
N ALA A 42 -6.87 -15.24 -8.18
CA ALA A 42 -8.20 -14.76 -7.82
C ALA A 42 -8.15 -13.64 -6.77
N ARG A 43 -7.31 -13.77 -5.73
CA ARG A 43 -7.07 -12.70 -4.73
C ARG A 43 -6.53 -11.43 -5.37
N LEU A 44 -5.53 -11.53 -6.25
CA LEU A 44 -4.97 -10.39 -6.97
C LEU A 44 -6.04 -9.71 -7.82
N LEU A 45 -6.76 -10.48 -8.65
CA LEU A 45 -7.82 -9.95 -9.51
C LEU A 45 -8.95 -9.29 -8.72
N THR A 46 -9.35 -9.87 -7.58
CA THR A 46 -10.38 -9.29 -6.72
C THR A 46 -9.92 -7.95 -6.13
N ASN A 47 -8.64 -7.85 -5.72
CA ASN A 47 -8.09 -6.61 -5.19
C ASN A 47 -7.84 -5.56 -6.29
N LEU A 48 -7.50 -5.99 -7.51
CA LEU A 48 -7.43 -5.11 -8.67
C LEU A 48 -8.81 -4.54 -9.03
N ALA A 49 -9.86 -5.36 -8.97
CA ALA A 49 -11.24 -4.90 -9.17
C ALA A 49 -11.69 -3.93 -8.07
N ALA A 50 -11.15 -4.07 -6.85
CA ALA A 50 -11.42 -3.18 -5.71
C ALA A 50 -10.60 -1.87 -5.71
N LEU A 51 -9.69 -1.65 -6.67
CA LEU A 51 -8.86 -0.43 -6.73
C LEU A 51 -9.66 0.88 -6.59
N PRO A 52 -10.84 1.06 -7.24
CA PRO A 52 -11.61 2.29 -7.06
C PRO A 52 -12.05 2.53 -5.62
N ALA A 53 -12.38 1.47 -4.87
CA ALA A 53 -12.79 1.61 -3.47
C ALA A 53 -11.61 2.02 -2.57
N TYR A 54 -10.42 1.48 -2.84
CA TYR A 54 -9.21 1.88 -2.14
C TYR A 54 -8.80 3.33 -2.47
N ALA A 55 -8.91 3.74 -3.74
CA ALA A 55 -8.70 5.12 -4.16
C ALA A 55 -9.61 6.09 -3.40
N LEU A 56 -10.91 5.82 -3.38
CA LEU A 56 -11.88 6.63 -2.65
C LEU A 56 -11.58 6.63 -1.14
N THR A 57 -11.21 5.50 -0.57
CA THR A 57 -10.83 5.45 0.85
C THR A 57 -9.64 6.36 1.12
N GLN A 58 -8.63 6.37 0.23
CA GLN A 58 -7.48 7.26 0.34
C GLN A 58 -7.89 8.73 0.19
N ASP A 59 -8.72 9.09 -0.78
CA ASP A 59 -9.22 10.46 -0.94
C ASP A 59 -9.96 10.94 0.33
N PHE A 60 -10.76 10.06 0.93
CA PHE A 60 -11.42 10.32 2.22
C PHE A 60 -10.44 10.54 3.37
N LEU A 61 -9.35 9.78 3.42
CA LEU A 61 -8.32 9.92 4.45
C LEU A 61 -7.47 11.17 4.21
N HIS A 62 -7.16 11.49 2.96
CA HIS A 62 -6.42 12.68 2.57
C HIS A 62 -7.17 13.95 2.98
N GLU A 63 -8.37 14.16 2.42
CA GLU A 63 -9.20 15.31 2.76
C GLU A 63 -9.62 15.28 4.24
N GLY A 64 -9.92 14.10 4.77
CA GLY A 64 -10.25 13.92 6.17
C GLY A 64 -9.12 14.36 7.11
N SER A 65 -7.86 14.27 6.66
CA SER A 65 -6.70 14.72 7.43
C SER A 65 -6.63 16.24 7.49
N HIS A 66 -6.86 16.93 6.37
CA HIS A 66 -6.99 18.38 6.39
C HIS A 66 -8.13 18.81 7.33
N ALA A 67 -9.30 18.15 7.24
CA ALA A 67 -10.47 18.44 8.07
C ALA A 67 -10.17 18.22 9.57
N LEU A 68 -9.51 17.11 9.90
CA LEU A 68 -9.11 16.80 11.27
C LEU A 68 -8.18 17.87 11.84
N TRP A 69 -7.17 18.30 11.08
CA TRP A 69 -6.26 19.36 11.52
C TRP A 69 -6.96 20.70 11.72
N ALA A 70 -7.90 21.05 10.85
CA ALA A 70 -8.72 22.25 11.01
C ALA A 70 -9.55 22.19 12.31
N VAL A 71 -10.21 21.05 12.57
CA VAL A 71 -11.02 20.84 13.79
C VAL A 71 -10.17 20.89 15.05
N VAL A 72 -8.99 20.23 15.06
CA VAL A 72 -8.05 20.25 16.19
C VAL A 72 -7.58 21.68 16.51
N GLN A 73 -7.51 22.53 15.49
CA GLN A 73 -7.14 23.95 15.63
C GLN A 73 -8.32 24.86 15.97
N GLY A 74 -9.52 24.31 16.17
CA GLY A 74 -10.73 25.04 16.56
C GLY A 74 -11.51 25.67 15.42
N HIS A 75 -11.28 25.24 14.16
CA HIS A 75 -12.01 25.76 12.99
C HIS A 75 -13.17 24.84 12.61
N GLU A 76 -14.25 25.43 12.11
CA GLU A 76 -15.40 24.70 11.57
C GLU A 76 -15.14 24.32 10.11
N VAL A 77 -15.39 23.06 9.74
CA VAL A 77 -15.35 22.59 8.35
C VAL A 77 -16.71 22.86 7.72
N THR A 78 -16.78 23.80 6.78
CA THR A 78 -18.03 24.28 6.17
C THR A 78 -18.41 23.51 4.91
N ALA A 79 -17.45 22.86 4.26
CA ALA A 79 -17.69 21.94 3.16
C ALA A 79 -16.67 20.80 3.20
N PHE A 80 -17.13 19.58 2.91
CA PHE A 80 -16.29 18.39 2.85
C PHE A 80 -16.79 17.47 1.73
N LYS A 81 -16.03 17.41 0.63
CA LYS A 81 -16.37 16.63 -0.57
C LYS A 81 -15.21 15.69 -0.91
N PRO A 82 -15.02 14.60 -0.15
CA PRO A 82 -13.90 13.66 -0.28
C PRO A 82 -14.03 12.70 -1.48
N TYR A 83 -14.87 13.04 -2.46
CA TYR A 83 -15.17 12.22 -3.62
C TYR A 83 -14.98 13.03 -4.89
N PRO A 84 -14.79 12.40 -6.06
CA PRO A 84 -14.63 13.11 -7.32
C PRO A 84 -15.85 13.97 -7.62
N HIS A 85 -15.64 15.25 -7.89
CA HIS A 85 -16.72 16.20 -8.18
C HIS A 85 -16.23 17.35 -9.06
N PHE A 86 -17.18 18.14 -9.56
CA PHE A 86 -16.90 19.40 -10.24
C PHE A 86 -17.08 20.57 -9.28
N GLU A 87 -16.17 21.53 -9.31
CA GLU A 87 -16.25 22.77 -8.55
C GLU A 87 -15.90 23.97 -9.42
N ASP A 88 -16.60 25.08 -9.17
CA ASP A 88 -16.40 26.34 -9.88
C ASP A 88 -15.28 27.14 -9.24
N TYR A 89 -14.18 27.31 -9.97
CA TYR A 89 -13.07 28.16 -9.58
C TYR A 89 -12.86 29.22 -10.66
N GLY A 90 -13.09 30.50 -10.32
CA GLY A 90 -12.87 31.61 -11.26
C GLY A 90 -13.72 31.57 -12.53
N GLY A 91 -14.93 30.96 -12.47
CA GLY A 91 -15.83 30.81 -13.63
C GLY A 91 -15.47 29.65 -14.55
N GLN A 92 -14.55 28.78 -14.15
CA GLN A 92 -14.23 27.52 -14.84
C GLN A 92 -14.63 26.33 -13.97
N HIS A 93 -15.24 25.31 -14.59
CA HIS A 93 -15.53 24.03 -13.95
C HIS A 93 -14.27 23.18 -13.91
N HIS A 94 -13.77 22.91 -12.71
CA HIS A 94 -12.63 22.01 -12.51
C HIS A 94 -13.11 20.68 -11.97
N PHE A 95 -12.59 19.59 -12.53
CA PHE A 95 -12.75 18.26 -11.95
C PHE A 95 -11.70 18.06 -10.86
N LEU A 96 -12.17 17.82 -9.63
CA LEU A 96 -11.35 17.69 -8.44
C LEU A 96 -11.56 16.32 -7.80
N PHE A 97 -10.49 15.78 -7.22
CA PHE A 97 -10.52 14.62 -6.35
C PHE A 97 -10.32 15.13 -4.94
N GLY A 98 -11.42 15.25 -4.20
CA GLY A 98 -11.39 15.87 -2.88
C GLY A 98 -11.49 17.39 -2.93
N SER A 99 -12.24 17.96 -1.99
CA SER A 99 -12.12 19.36 -1.60
C SER A 99 -12.70 19.57 -0.21
N MET A 100 -12.21 20.60 0.47
CA MET A 100 -12.78 21.07 1.72
C MET A 100 -12.66 22.58 1.89
N ALA A 101 -13.56 23.12 2.70
CA ALA A 101 -13.56 24.52 3.09
C ALA A 101 -13.68 24.62 4.61
N VAL A 102 -13.02 25.63 5.17
CA VAL A 102 -13.05 25.95 6.61
C VAL A 102 -13.59 27.36 6.82
N ALA A 103 -14.28 27.59 7.94
CA ALA A 103 -14.73 28.91 8.34
C ALA A 103 -13.56 29.77 8.83
N GLY A 104 -13.57 31.05 8.48
CA GLY A 104 -12.60 32.03 8.96
C GLY A 104 -11.27 32.01 8.19
N VAL A 105 -10.26 32.66 8.76
CA VAL A 105 -8.91 32.78 8.17
C VAL A 105 -7.93 32.02 9.04
N LEU A 106 -7.27 31.02 8.46
CA LEU A 106 -6.18 30.31 9.13
C LEU A 106 -4.94 31.19 9.23
N THR A 107 -4.24 31.13 10.37
CA THR A 107 -2.86 31.65 10.43
C THR A 107 -1.95 30.82 9.51
N LYS A 108 -0.82 31.38 9.07
CA LYS A 108 0.14 30.65 8.22
C LYS A 108 0.58 29.31 8.82
N GLN A 109 0.75 29.26 10.14
CA GLN A 109 1.14 28.04 10.85
C GLN A 109 0.01 27.00 10.84
N GLN A 110 -1.23 27.43 11.08
CA GLN A 110 -2.41 26.57 11.05
C GLN A 110 -2.62 25.99 9.65
N GLU A 111 -2.54 26.83 8.62
CA GLU A 111 -2.65 26.40 7.23
C GLU A 111 -1.51 25.44 6.85
N ALA A 112 -0.26 25.72 7.24
CA ALA A 112 0.86 24.82 6.97
C ALA A 112 0.68 23.45 7.63
N LEU A 113 0.20 23.39 8.88
CA LEU A 113 -0.09 22.13 9.56
C LEU A 113 -1.24 21.37 8.91
N MET A 114 -2.31 22.08 8.53
CA MET A 114 -3.42 21.50 7.79
C MET A 114 -2.93 20.87 6.48
N LEU A 115 -2.10 21.59 5.71
CA LEU A 115 -1.55 21.13 4.43
C LEU A 115 -0.55 19.97 4.59
N ALA A 116 0.20 19.91 5.68
CA ALA A 116 1.08 18.78 5.99
C ALA A 116 0.31 17.54 6.47
N GLY A 117 -0.95 17.73 6.90
CA GLY A 117 -1.80 16.70 7.49
C GLY A 117 -1.91 15.42 6.67
N PRO A 118 -2.33 15.48 5.39
CA PRO A 118 -2.44 14.29 4.56
C PRO A 118 -1.12 13.52 4.45
N THR A 119 0.00 14.21 4.21
CA THR A 119 1.32 13.54 4.12
C THR A 119 1.70 12.83 5.42
N ILE A 120 1.39 13.43 6.58
CA ILE A 120 1.60 12.79 7.89
C ILE A 120 0.70 11.55 8.03
N THR A 121 -0.55 11.64 7.60
CA THR A 121 -1.49 10.51 7.61
C THR A 121 -1.01 9.38 6.70
N ASP A 122 -0.59 9.67 5.47
CA ASP A 122 -0.07 8.68 4.52
C ASP A 122 1.14 7.95 5.07
N LEU A 123 2.09 8.70 5.61
CA LEU A 123 3.27 8.17 6.28
C LEU A 123 2.90 7.25 7.45
N THR A 124 1.93 7.66 8.26
CA THR A 124 1.47 6.92 9.43
C THR A 124 0.80 5.62 9.01
N ILE A 125 -0.14 5.67 8.07
CA ILE A 125 -0.87 4.51 7.55
C ILE A 125 0.09 3.55 6.85
N PHE A 126 0.98 4.06 6.00
CA PHE A 126 2.01 3.28 5.34
C PHE A 126 2.86 2.54 6.36
N THR A 127 3.41 3.26 7.33
CA THR A 127 4.32 2.68 8.33
C THR A 127 3.60 1.66 9.19
N ALA A 128 2.38 1.96 9.65
CA ALA A 128 1.60 1.01 10.44
C ALA A 128 1.29 -0.27 9.66
N SER A 129 0.92 -0.14 8.39
CA SER A 129 0.62 -1.27 7.51
C SER A 129 1.86 -2.10 7.18
N ASP A 130 2.99 -1.45 6.93
CA ASP A 130 4.28 -2.09 6.72
C ASP A 130 4.72 -2.91 7.93
N LEU A 131 4.58 -2.36 9.14
CA LEU A 131 4.88 -3.04 10.40
C LEU A 131 3.93 -4.21 10.64
N LEU A 132 2.63 -4.04 10.38
CA LEU A 132 1.65 -5.12 10.48
C LEU A 132 1.98 -6.27 9.52
N LEU A 133 2.29 -5.99 8.26
CA LEU A 133 2.66 -7.02 7.27
C LEU A 133 4.02 -7.66 7.56
N THR A 134 4.92 -6.95 8.24
CA THR A 134 6.23 -7.50 8.61
C THR A 134 6.16 -8.40 9.84
N TYR A 135 5.36 -8.03 10.84
CA TYR A 135 5.43 -8.65 12.16
C TYR A 135 4.11 -9.25 12.67
N GLY A 136 2.97 -8.74 12.24
CA GLY A 136 1.66 -9.09 12.81
C GLY A 136 0.77 -9.98 11.93
N VAL A 137 1.00 -9.99 10.62
CA VAL A 137 0.08 -10.56 9.64
C VAL A 137 0.80 -11.56 8.76
N SER A 138 0.26 -12.78 8.68
CA SER A 138 0.72 -13.78 7.71
C SER A 138 0.37 -13.33 6.29
N ALA A 139 1.31 -13.52 5.36
CA ALA A 139 1.08 -13.24 3.93
C ALA A 139 -0.11 -14.00 3.33
N ASP A 140 -0.46 -15.16 3.90
CA ASP A 140 -1.60 -15.97 3.43
C ASP A 140 -2.95 -15.53 4.02
N ALA A 141 -2.96 -14.62 5.00
CA ALA A 141 -4.18 -14.11 5.62
C ALA A 141 -5.07 -13.38 4.59
N TRP A 142 -6.39 -13.54 4.70
CA TRP A 142 -7.33 -12.99 3.71
C TRP A 142 -7.31 -11.45 3.64
N TYR A 143 -6.95 -10.79 4.74
CA TYR A 143 -6.87 -9.34 4.85
C TYR A 143 -5.47 -8.77 4.55
N ALA A 144 -4.44 -9.60 4.34
CA ALA A 144 -3.11 -9.12 3.97
C ALA A 144 -3.10 -8.32 2.65
N PRO A 145 -3.82 -8.73 1.58
CA PRO A 145 -3.98 -7.92 0.38
C PRO A 145 -4.67 -6.57 0.62
N ILE A 146 -5.61 -6.50 1.57
CA ILE A 146 -6.33 -5.27 1.90
C ILE A 146 -5.37 -4.29 2.61
N ILE A 147 -4.64 -4.75 3.61
CA ILE A 147 -3.61 -3.97 4.31
C ILE A 147 -2.54 -3.49 3.31
N PHE A 148 -2.14 -4.35 2.38
CA PHE A 148 -1.19 -3.97 1.33
C PHE A 148 -1.74 -2.88 0.41
N MET A 149 -2.94 -3.07 -0.14
CA MET A 149 -3.51 -2.13 -1.11
C MET A 149 -3.91 -0.81 -0.46
N ALA A 150 -4.79 -0.85 0.54
CA ALA A 150 -5.31 0.35 1.19
C ALA A 150 -4.30 1.00 2.13
N GLY A 151 -3.46 0.19 2.78
CA GLY A 151 -2.56 0.65 3.83
C GLY A 151 -1.14 0.99 3.36
N MET A 152 -0.71 0.49 2.20
CA MET A 152 0.62 0.83 1.66
C MET A 152 0.55 1.42 0.26
N LEU A 153 -0.11 0.74 -0.69
CA LEU A 153 -0.06 1.13 -2.10
C LEU A 153 -0.70 2.50 -2.34
N TRP A 154 -1.95 2.69 -1.91
CA TRP A 154 -2.68 3.93 -2.16
C TRP A 154 -2.09 5.15 -1.42
N PRO A 155 -1.70 5.07 -0.14
CA PRO A 155 -0.95 6.14 0.52
C PRO A 155 0.36 6.49 -0.22
N THR A 156 1.05 5.50 -0.78
CA THR A 156 2.27 5.75 -1.57
C THR A 156 1.96 6.45 -2.89
N ILE A 157 0.88 6.06 -3.59
CA ILE A 157 0.45 6.71 -4.83
C ILE A 157 0.10 8.17 -4.55
N ASP A 158 -0.72 8.42 -3.53
CA ASP A 158 -1.12 9.76 -3.13
C ASP A 158 0.10 10.62 -2.78
N TRP A 159 1.02 10.09 -1.95
CA TRP A 159 2.25 10.77 -1.60
C TRP A 159 3.13 11.06 -2.84
N ILE A 160 3.28 10.12 -3.76
CA ILE A 160 4.00 10.36 -5.03
C ILE A 160 3.34 11.52 -5.78
N THR A 161 2.02 11.51 -5.93
CA THR A 161 1.30 12.53 -6.68
C THR A 161 1.44 13.91 -6.04
N THR A 162 1.27 14.00 -4.72
CA THR A 162 1.39 15.25 -3.98
C THR A 162 2.83 15.78 -3.97
N MET A 163 3.82 14.89 -3.75
CA MET A 163 5.23 15.28 -3.68
C MET A 163 5.83 15.63 -5.03
N ASN A 164 5.33 15.08 -6.14
CA ASN A 164 5.87 15.34 -7.48
C ASN A 164 5.01 16.27 -8.35
N ALA A 165 3.83 16.68 -7.88
CA ALA A 165 3.03 17.67 -8.59
C ALA A 165 3.67 19.08 -8.49
N TRP A 166 3.78 19.72 -9.65
CA TRP A 166 4.33 21.09 -9.81
C TRP A 166 3.25 22.17 -9.88
N SER A 167 1.96 21.79 -9.81
CA SER A 167 0.87 22.76 -9.76
C SER A 167 1.00 23.63 -8.50
N PRO A 168 0.91 24.97 -8.61
CA PRO A 168 1.08 25.86 -7.47
C PRO A 168 0.03 25.63 -6.36
N ASN A 169 -1.08 24.98 -6.67
CA ASN A 169 -2.18 24.76 -5.74
C ASN A 169 -2.11 23.43 -4.98
N THR A 170 -1.07 22.61 -5.19
CA THR A 170 -0.89 21.37 -4.42
C THR A 170 -0.45 21.66 -2.99
N ASP A 171 -0.73 20.74 -2.07
CA ASP A 171 -0.46 20.96 -0.65
C ASP A 171 1.01 21.18 -0.36
N VAL A 172 1.89 20.40 -0.98
CA VAL A 172 3.34 20.54 -0.84
C VAL A 172 3.82 21.90 -1.34
N ASN A 173 3.31 22.40 -2.48
CA ASN A 173 3.72 23.71 -2.99
C ASN A 173 3.19 24.86 -2.13
N ARG A 174 1.95 24.74 -1.63
CA ARG A 174 1.37 25.71 -0.68
C ARG A 174 2.13 25.71 0.65
N PHE A 175 2.43 24.52 1.18
CA PHE A 175 3.23 24.33 2.39
C PHE A 175 4.60 25.02 2.25
N CYS A 176 5.37 24.73 1.20
CA CYS A 176 6.66 25.34 0.96
C CYS A 176 6.61 26.87 0.89
N ARG A 177 5.56 27.45 0.29
CA ARG A 177 5.38 28.92 0.25
C ARG A 177 5.08 29.50 1.63
N LEU A 178 4.29 28.82 2.45
CA LEU A 178 3.90 29.28 3.78
C LEU A 178 5.05 29.19 4.77
N THR A 179 5.85 28.12 4.71
CA THR A 179 6.94 27.84 5.65
C THR A 179 8.30 28.37 5.19
N GLY A 180 8.45 28.72 3.90
CA GLY A 180 9.74 29.05 3.30
C GLY A 180 10.63 27.82 3.07
N THR A 181 10.10 26.60 3.22
CA THR A 181 10.86 25.37 2.95
C THR A 181 11.25 25.28 1.48
N ASN A 182 12.52 24.94 1.20
CA ASN A 182 12.99 24.73 -0.16
C ASN A 182 12.26 23.53 -0.80
N ARG A 183 11.49 23.80 -1.86
CA ARG A 183 10.70 22.80 -2.57
C ARG A 183 11.53 21.65 -3.11
N VAL A 184 12.69 21.95 -3.72
CA VAL A 184 13.57 20.94 -4.30
C VAL A 184 14.14 20.02 -3.22
N ALA A 185 14.58 20.59 -2.10
CA ALA A 185 15.08 19.80 -0.97
C ALA A 185 13.99 18.87 -0.41
N LEU A 186 12.76 19.38 -0.28
CA LEU A 186 11.62 18.56 0.16
C LEU A 186 11.29 17.45 -0.83
N THR A 187 11.32 17.71 -2.15
CA THR A 187 11.15 16.68 -3.18
C THR A 187 12.21 15.58 -3.04
N VAL A 188 13.49 15.95 -2.91
CA VAL A 188 14.59 14.99 -2.82
C VAL A 188 14.45 14.06 -1.61
N VAL A 189 14.09 14.64 -0.45
CA VAL A 189 13.83 13.83 0.76
C VAL A 189 12.59 12.95 0.57
N GLY A 190 11.52 13.51 -0.01
CA GLY A 190 10.31 12.78 -0.34
C GLY A 190 10.56 11.60 -1.27
N ASP A 191 11.31 11.80 -2.35
CA ASP A 191 11.66 10.77 -3.34
C ASP A 191 12.52 9.67 -2.73
N ALA A 192 13.44 10.00 -1.81
CA ALA A 192 14.21 9.01 -1.08
C ALA A 192 13.29 8.12 -0.21
N LEU A 193 12.29 8.70 0.44
CA LEU A 193 11.32 7.94 1.22
C LEU A 193 10.36 7.14 0.33
N ILE A 194 9.93 7.70 -0.80
CA ILE A 194 9.15 6.99 -1.82
C ILE A 194 9.93 5.76 -2.33
N ALA A 195 11.23 5.87 -2.56
CA ALA A 195 12.06 4.74 -2.99
C ALA A 195 12.07 3.61 -1.94
N VAL A 196 12.16 3.96 -0.65
CA VAL A 196 12.03 2.98 0.45
C VAL A 196 10.62 2.38 0.45
N ALA A 197 9.58 3.19 0.32
CA ALA A 197 8.20 2.74 0.29
C ALA A 197 7.92 1.76 -0.86
N VAL A 198 8.39 2.08 -2.07
CA VAL A 198 8.30 1.21 -3.25
C VAL A 198 9.06 -0.09 -3.04
N TRP A 199 10.25 -0.07 -2.44
CA TRP A 199 10.97 -1.29 -2.12
C TRP A 199 10.19 -2.18 -1.15
N ARG A 200 9.58 -1.61 -0.11
CA ARG A 200 8.74 -2.34 0.84
C ARG A 200 7.45 -2.87 0.19
N LEU A 201 6.84 -2.11 -0.72
CA LEU A 201 5.72 -2.58 -1.55
C LEU A 201 6.12 -3.77 -2.43
N LEU A 202 7.28 -3.73 -3.07
CA LEU A 202 7.76 -4.85 -3.88
C LEU A 202 8.02 -6.10 -3.02
N HIS A 203 8.61 -5.91 -1.84
CA HIS A 203 8.86 -6.99 -0.88
C HIS A 203 7.55 -7.68 -0.46
N HIS A 204 6.57 -6.92 0.04
CA HIS A 204 5.30 -7.50 0.50
C HIS A 204 4.40 -7.95 -0.66
N GLY A 205 4.39 -7.23 -1.78
CA GLY A 205 3.64 -7.63 -2.97
C GLY A 205 4.09 -8.98 -3.49
N LYS A 206 5.41 -9.23 -3.46
CA LYS A 206 5.96 -10.55 -3.79
C LYS A 206 5.48 -11.63 -2.82
N SER A 207 5.57 -11.42 -1.50
CA SER A 207 5.17 -12.44 -0.52
C SER A 207 3.66 -12.72 -0.51
N ILE A 208 2.83 -11.70 -0.72
CA ILE A 208 1.36 -11.81 -0.69
C ILE A 208 0.81 -12.41 -1.98
N PHE A 209 1.31 -11.97 -3.14
CA PHE A 209 0.72 -12.32 -4.43
C PHE A 209 1.51 -13.36 -5.22
N LEU A 210 2.85 -13.44 -5.05
CA LEU A 210 3.73 -14.14 -5.99
C LEU A 210 4.47 -15.35 -5.42
N THR A 211 4.94 -15.32 -4.17
CA THR A 211 5.76 -16.41 -3.59
C THR A 211 5.18 -16.94 -2.29
N LYS A 212 5.38 -18.22 -2.01
CA LYS A 212 5.05 -18.82 -0.71
C LYS A 212 6.27 -18.66 0.19
N GLU A 213 6.39 -17.49 0.82
CA GLU A 213 7.36 -17.32 1.90
C GLU A 213 6.93 -18.24 3.06
N PRO A 214 7.86 -18.93 3.76
CA PRO A 214 7.51 -19.71 4.92
C PRO A 214 6.76 -18.82 5.91
N THR A 215 5.54 -19.22 6.28
CA THR A 215 4.72 -18.53 7.27
C THR A 215 5.54 -18.33 8.54
N ALA A 216 5.98 -17.10 8.79
CA ALA A 216 6.34 -16.71 10.14
C ALA A 216 5.10 -16.97 11.01
N ALA A 217 5.28 -17.63 12.16
CA ALA A 217 4.18 -17.85 13.09
C ALA A 217 3.47 -16.51 13.33
N SER A 218 2.15 -16.47 13.13
CA SER A 218 1.37 -15.26 13.35
C SER A 218 1.58 -14.81 14.79
N ARG A 219 2.18 -13.63 14.94
CA ARG A 219 2.37 -12.96 16.22
C ARG A 219 1.26 -11.93 16.34
N ALA A 220 0.63 -11.83 17.51
CA ALA A 220 -0.30 -10.75 17.78
C ALA A 220 0.51 -9.47 17.94
N VAL A 221 0.47 -8.58 16.95
CA VAL A 221 1.10 -7.25 17.00
C VAL A 221 0.03 -6.20 16.73
N THR A 222 -0.07 -5.23 17.63
CA THR A 222 -0.90 -4.03 17.51
C THR A 222 0.02 -2.85 17.26
N VAL A 223 -0.30 -2.05 16.23
CA VAL A 223 0.36 -0.77 15.97
C VAL A 223 -0.62 0.33 16.33
N ALA A 224 -0.23 1.22 17.23
CA ALA A 224 -1.06 2.34 17.67
C ALA A 224 -0.29 3.66 17.64
N PRO A 225 -0.94 4.77 17.28
CA PRO A 225 -0.35 6.09 17.49
C PRO A 225 -0.17 6.35 18.98
N VAL A 226 0.98 6.91 19.35
CA VAL A 226 1.27 7.38 20.71
C VAL A 226 1.56 8.87 20.65
N ILE A 227 0.80 9.62 21.45
CA ILE A 227 0.99 11.06 21.65
C ILE A 227 1.23 11.26 23.15
N GLY A 228 2.48 11.57 23.52
CA GLY A 228 2.88 11.83 24.90
C GLY A 228 3.84 13.00 25.00
N GLY A 229 4.03 13.55 26.21
CA GLY A 229 4.86 14.74 26.44
C GLY A 229 6.35 14.59 26.07
N THR A 230 6.84 13.37 25.87
CA THR A 230 8.23 13.05 25.51
C THR A 230 8.38 12.27 24.21
N PHE A 231 7.29 11.75 23.63
CA PHE A 231 7.34 10.95 22.42
C PHE A 231 6.01 11.07 21.66
N THR A 232 6.12 11.43 20.38
CA THR A 232 5.02 11.34 19.42
C THR A 232 5.47 10.42 18.30
N GLY A 233 4.74 9.33 18.05
CA GLY A 233 5.11 8.34 17.04
C GLY A 233 4.16 7.14 17.02
N LEU A 234 4.67 6.00 16.54
CA LEU A 234 3.95 4.72 16.55
C LEU A 234 4.54 3.82 17.63
N ALA A 235 3.68 3.18 18.43
CA ALA A 235 4.07 2.08 19.29
C ALA A 235 3.64 0.75 18.69
N LEU A 236 4.55 -0.22 18.78
CA LEU A 236 4.26 -1.63 18.51
C LEU A 236 4.14 -2.36 19.85
N ALA A 237 2.99 -2.99 20.07
CA ALA A 237 2.79 -3.89 21.19
C ALA A 237 2.48 -5.29 20.65
N GLY A 238 3.23 -6.32 21.08
CA GLY A 238 2.96 -7.66 20.62
C GLY A 238 3.77 -8.75 21.30
N THR A 239 3.41 -10.00 21.03
CA THR A 239 4.18 -11.17 21.45
C THR A 239 5.21 -11.51 20.38
N PHE A 240 6.50 -11.37 20.70
CA PHE A 240 7.62 -11.61 19.78
C PHE A 240 8.35 -12.92 20.11
#